data_AF-A0A8T0D2J3-F1
#
_entry.id   AF-A0A8T0D2J3-F1
#
_cell.length_a   1.000
_cell.length_b   1.000
_cell.length_c   1.000
_cell.angle_alpha   90.00
_cell.angle_beta   90.00
_cell.angle_gamma   90.00
#
_symmetry.space_group_name_H-M   'P 1'
#
loop_
_entity.id
_entity.type
_entity.pdbx_description
1 polymer ?
#
loop_
_entity_poly.entity_id
_entity_poly.type
_entity_poly.pdbx_seq_one_letter_code
_entity_poly.pdbx_strand_id
1 'polypeptide(L)'
;MRVMKGDEQLKAAGRKVLQSGPADNVFVYFTDHGGEGIICFPDDDLHVRQLNETITYMYQNKRYNQLVFYLEACYSGSMFKGVLSSNIRVFATTAANPFESSYAAFCEDKTIDTCLADEYSHNWMVDTETHDTHKWTLIEQYKNVKRTTKNSHVMKYGDMSMGSLTLDKFQAHDVKDGKLFTDSVHSTVADRKPSSRAHLAGLMRTMMDATTEDEHDSAKRRLHRALQMGTLVQQTFDDIITEVEKRHKPSGNQLDKLEQLKCFEAVFEVFGRHCFTIQQVPEVAQHVSKLHQLCRAGYQPEDLIYSVMNVCA
;
A
#
# COMPACT_ATOMS: atom_id res chain seq x y z
N MET A 1 -11.70 -8.22 -2.91
CA MET A 1 -11.23 -9.58 -3.25
C MET A 1 -12.13 -10.41 -4.18
N ARG A 2 -13.46 -10.37 -4.05
CA ARG A 2 -14.40 -11.18 -4.87
C ARG A 2 -14.21 -11.05 -6.40
N VAL A 3 -13.84 -9.87 -6.88
CA VAL A 3 -13.48 -9.62 -8.30
C VAL A 3 -12.35 -10.53 -8.76
N MET A 4 -11.27 -10.65 -7.97
CA MET A 4 -10.12 -11.50 -8.29
C MET A 4 -10.48 -12.99 -8.28
N LYS A 5 -11.35 -13.41 -7.36
CA LYS A 5 -11.86 -14.79 -7.29
C LYS A 5 -12.83 -15.11 -8.43
N GLY A 6 -13.31 -14.10 -9.16
CA GLY A 6 -14.28 -14.26 -10.23
C GLY A 6 -15.64 -14.75 -9.73
N ASP A 7 -16.14 -14.06 -8.70
CA ASP A 7 -17.38 -14.39 -8.01
C ASP A 7 -18.62 -14.38 -8.93
N GLU A 8 -19.28 -15.54 -9.04
CA GLU A 8 -20.44 -15.74 -9.92
C GLU A 8 -21.68 -14.95 -9.48
N GLN A 9 -21.85 -14.67 -8.18
CA GLN A 9 -22.99 -13.87 -7.71
C GLN A 9 -22.83 -12.40 -8.12
N LEU A 10 -21.62 -11.85 -8.01
CA LEU A 10 -21.32 -10.51 -8.52
C LEU A 10 -21.53 -10.43 -10.02
N LYS A 11 -21.09 -11.45 -10.76
CA LYS A 11 -21.31 -11.56 -12.20
C LYS A 11 -22.80 -11.62 -12.55
N ALA A 12 -23.57 -12.45 -11.86
CA ALA A 12 -25.03 -12.55 -12.04
C ALA A 12 -25.74 -11.23 -11.72
N ALA A 13 -25.21 -10.44 -10.78
CA ALA A 13 -25.67 -9.08 -10.48
C ALA A 13 -25.16 -8.02 -11.48
N GLY A 14 -24.58 -8.41 -12.62
CA GLY A 14 -24.12 -7.49 -13.67
C GLY A 14 -22.81 -6.77 -13.36
N ARG A 15 -22.06 -7.17 -12.34
CA ARG A 15 -20.74 -6.59 -12.02
C ARG A 15 -19.64 -7.31 -12.81
N LYS A 16 -18.62 -6.56 -13.24
CA LYS A 16 -17.43 -7.15 -13.87
C LYS A 16 -16.58 -7.84 -12.80
N VAL A 17 -16.18 -9.07 -13.09
CA VAL A 17 -15.23 -9.86 -12.30
C VAL A 17 -14.19 -10.49 -13.24
N LEU A 18 -13.06 -10.96 -12.70
CA LEU A 18 -12.10 -11.69 -13.53
C LEU A 18 -12.71 -13.00 -14.01
N GLN A 19 -12.78 -13.16 -15.32
CA GLN A 19 -13.21 -14.40 -15.99
C GLN A 19 -12.03 -15.16 -16.60
N SER A 20 -10.81 -14.86 -16.12
CA SER A 20 -9.57 -15.45 -16.58
C SER A 20 -9.47 -16.94 -16.24
N GLY A 21 -8.89 -17.69 -17.17
CA GLY A 21 -8.65 -19.12 -17.10
C GLY A 21 -7.15 -19.48 -17.17
N PRO A 22 -6.83 -20.77 -17.41
CA PRO A 22 -5.46 -21.28 -17.28
C PRO A 22 -4.47 -20.73 -18.32
N ALA A 23 -4.96 -20.13 -19.40
CA ALA A 23 -4.16 -19.56 -20.49
C ALA A 23 -4.02 -18.02 -20.40
N ASP A 24 -4.76 -17.37 -19.51
CA ASP A 24 -4.84 -15.91 -19.45
C ASP A 24 -3.80 -15.33 -18.50
N ASN A 25 -3.17 -14.23 -18.91
CA ASN A 25 -2.31 -13.45 -18.01
C ASN A 25 -3.15 -12.41 -17.27
N VAL A 26 -2.83 -12.18 -15.99
CA VAL A 26 -3.53 -11.22 -15.14
C VAL A 26 -2.54 -10.15 -14.67
N PHE A 27 -2.87 -8.88 -14.87
CA PHE A 27 -2.18 -7.76 -14.29
C PHE A 27 -3.06 -7.11 -13.22
N VAL A 28 -2.53 -6.92 -12.01
CA VAL A 28 -3.19 -6.21 -10.92
C VAL A 28 -2.30 -5.05 -10.51
N TYR A 29 -2.87 -3.85 -10.50
CA TYR A 29 -2.24 -2.66 -9.95
C TYR A 29 -3.12 -2.11 -8.83
N PHE A 30 -2.50 -1.81 -7.69
CA PHE A 30 -3.13 -1.16 -6.55
C PHE A 30 -2.32 0.07 -6.16
N THR A 31 -3.02 1.15 -5.81
CA THR A 31 -2.43 2.41 -5.32
C THR A 31 -3.33 3.01 -4.26
N ASP A 32 -2.82 3.17 -3.05
CA ASP A 32 -3.42 3.90 -1.92
C ASP A 32 -2.39 3.97 -0.77
N HIS A 33 -2.84 4.35 0.42
CA HIS A 33 -2.17 4.16 1.67
C HIS A 33 -2.02 2.68 2.05
N GLY A 34 -1.09 2.43 2.97
CA GLY A 34 -0.88 1.12 3.57
C GLY A 34 -0.10 1.22 4.86
N GLY A 35 0.02 0.09 5.54
CA GLY A 35 0.76 -0.11 6.77
C GLY A 35 1.43 -1.48 6.75
N GLU A 36 2.18 -1.83 7.80
CA GLU A 36 2.75 -3.18 7.89
C GLU A 36 1.63 -4.23 7.86
N GLY A 37 1.60 -5.06 6.81
CA GLY A 37 0.63 -6.14 6.62
C GLY A 37 -0.77 -5.72 6.17
N ILE A 38 -1.00 -4.46 5.79
CA ILE A 38 -2.31 -3.93 5.36
C ILE A 38 -2.18 -2.93 4.21
N ILE A 39 -3.21 -2.89 3.36
CA ILE A 39 -3.43 -1.81 2.38
C ILE A 39 -4.86 -1.30 2.51
N CYS A 40 -5.06 0.00 2.31
CA CYS A 40 -6.32 0.64 2.63
C CYS A 40 -7.30 0.60 1.46
N PHE A 41 -8.58 0.49 1.76
CA PHE A 41 -9.68 0.85 0.86
C PHE A 41 -10.39 2.07 1.47
N PRO A 42 -11.31 2.73 0.74
CA PRO A 42 -12.00 3.91 1.26
C PRO A 42 -12.73 3.68 2.59
N ASP A 43 -13.35 2.50 2.76
CA ASP A 43 -14.22 2.18 3.89
C ASP A 43 -13.77 0.96 4.71
N ASP A 44 -12.65 0.32 4.34
CA ASP A 44 -12.16 -0.93 4.95
C ASP A 44 -10.67 -1.11 4.69
N ASP A 45 -10.04 -2.11 5.31
CA ASP A 45 -8.64 -2.47 5.09
C ASP A 45 -8.50 -3.89 4.54
N LEU A 46 -7.54 -4.10 3.63
CA LEU A 46 -7.20 -5.43 3.14
C LEU A 46 -5.94 -5.95 3.83
N HIS A 47 -6.09 -7.01 4.61
CA HIS A 47 -4.98 -7.66 5.29
C HIS A 47 -4.18 -8.58 4.35
N VAL A 48 -2.86 -8.65 4.59
CA VAL A 48 -1.92 -9.50 3.82
C VAL A 48 -2.36 -10.96 3.73
N ARG A 49 -2.94 -11.50 4.81
CA ARG A 49 -3.48 -12.87 4.85
C ARG A 49 -4.58 -13.06 3.81
N GLN A 50 -5.54 -12.14 3.76
CA GLN A 50 -6.70 -12.18 2.87
C GLN A 50 -6.29 -12.06 1.38
N LEU A 51 -5.30 -11.20 1.09
CA LEU A 51 -4.72 -11.08 -0.25
C LEU A 51 -4.02 -12.38 -0.66
N ASN A 52 -3.17 -12.93 0.20
CA ASN A 52 -2.44 -14.16 -0.09
C ASN A 52 -3.37 -15.37 -0.28
N GLU A 53 -4.41 -15.50 0.54
CA GLU A 53 -5.46 -16.52 0.39
C GLU A 53 -6.18 -16.36 -0.96
N THR A 54 -6.43 -15.11 -1.39
CA THR A 54 -7.06 -14.84 -2.68
C THR A 54 -6.17 -15.21 -3.87
N ILE A 55 -4.88 -14.85 -3.83
CA ILE A 55 -3.91 -15.23 -4.87
C ILE A 55 -3.73 -16.75 -4.93
N THR A 56 -3.66 -17.41 -3.78
CA THR A 56 -3.56 -18.87 -3.67
C THR A 56 -4.80 -19.55 -4.24
N TYR A 57 -6.00 -19.04 -3.91
CA TYR A 57 -7.26 -19.52 -4.48
C TYR A 57 -7.26 -19.41 -6.01
N MET A 58 -6.83 -18.27 -6.57
CA MET A 58 -6.75 -18.10 -8.02
C MET A 58 -5.81 -19.12 -8.67
N TYR A 59 -4.66 -19.40 -8.04
CA TYR A 59 -3.71 -20.40 -8.53
C TYR A 59 -4.33 -21.81 -8.54
N GLN A 60 -4.90 -22.23 -7.40
CA GLN A 60 -5.50 -23.55 -7.22
C GLN A 60 -6.67 -23.80 -8.17
N ASN A 61 -7.43 -22.76 -8.49
CA ASN A 61 -8.57 -22.82 -9.41
C ASN A 61 -8.20 -22.49 -10.86
N LYS A 62 -6.90 -22.50 -11.20
CA LYS A 62 -6.36 -22.25 -12.55
C LYS A 62 -6.94 -20.99 -13.20
N ARG A 63 -7.08 -19.91 -12.43
CA ARG A 63 -7.66 -18.63 -12.87
C ARG A 63 -6.65 -17.72 -13.59
N TYR A 64 -5.42 -18.18 -13.78
CA TYR A 64 -4.41 -17.50 -14.58
C TYR A 64 -3.32 -18.47 -15.05
N ASN A 65 -2.66 -18.11 -16.15
CA ASN A 65 -1.37 -18.62 -16.55
C ASN A 65 -0.24 -17.96 -15.75
N GLN A 66 -0.19 -16.62 -15.79
CA GLN A 66 0.81 -15.81 -15.09
C GLN A 66 0.13 -14.58 -14.48
N LEU A 67 0.53 -14.17 -13.28
CA LEU A 67 -0.01 -12.99 -12.62
C LEU A 67 1.10 -12.00 -12.27
N VAL A 68 0.92 -10.73 -12.64
CA VAL A 68 1.80 -9.62 -12.21
C VAL A 68 1.04 -8.72 -11.25
N PHE A 69 1.66 -8.35 -10.14
CA PHE A 69 1.07 -7.47 -9.13
C PHE A 69 1.96 -6.26 -8.85
N TYR A 70 1.51 -5.06 -9.18
CA TYR A 70 2.18 -3.80 -8.84
C TYR A 70 1.47 -3.16 -7.66
N LEU A 71 2.22 -2.86 -6.61
CA LEU A 71 1.66 -2.35 -5.36
C LEU A 71 2.33 -1.04 -4.94
N GLU A 72 1.61 0.05 -5.13
CA GLU A 72 1.91 1.37 -4.55
C GLU A 72 1.21 1.49 -3.19
N ALA A 73 2.01 1.54 -2.12
CA ALA A 73 1.56 1.84 -0.77
C ALA A 73 2.78 1.96 0.17
N CYS A 74 2.59 2.67 1.28
CA CYS A 74 3.50 2.61 2.43
C CYS A 74 3.62 1.17 2.92
N TYR A 75 4.84 0.75 3.27
CA TYR A 75 5.16 -0.58 3.78
C TYR A 75 4.75 -1.73 2.84
N SER A 76 4.51 -1.46 1.55
CA SER A 76 3.97 -2.42 0.57
C SER A 76 4.75 -3.72 0.45
N GLY A 77 6.06 -3.72 0.70
CA GLY A 77 6.86 -4.96 0.76
C GLY A 77 6.38 -5.97 1.82
N SER A 78 5.72 -5.51 2.88
CA SER A 78 5.15 -6.35 3.94
C SER A 78 3.98 -7.21 3.44
N MET A 79 3.31 -6.82 2.35
CA MET A 79 2.21 -7.58 1.74
C MET A 79 2.67 -8.87 1.04
N PHE A 80 3.98 -9.05 0.81
CA PHE A 80 4.50 -10.22 0.11
C PHE A 80 5.67 -10.89 0.84
N LYS A 81 6.44 -10.18 1.67
CA LYS A 81 7.65 -10.72 2.32
C LYS A 81 7.37 -11.95 3.19
N GLY A 82 7.86 -13.10 2.71
CA GLY A 82 7.69 -14.39 3.37
C GLY A 82 6.24 -14.88 3.44
N VAL A 83 5.34 -14.28 2.66
CA VAL A 83 3.92 -14.68 2.56
C VAL A 83 3.62 -15.20 1.16
N LEU A 84 4.04 -14.46 0.13
CA LEU A 84 3.82 -14.84 -1.26
C LEU A 84 4.74 -16.01 -1.64
N SER A 85 4.14 -17.10 -2.12
CA SER A 85 4.91 -18.27 -2.59
C SER A 85 5.64 -17.96 -3.90
N SER A 86 6.84 -18.53 -4.08
CA SER A 86 7.63 -18.39 -5.31
C SER A 86 7.25 -19.37 -6.42
N ASN A 87 6.42 -20.38 -6.13
CA ASN A 87 6.08 -21.47 -7.07
C ASN A 87 4.63 -21.40 -7.59
N ILE A 88 4.03 -20.21 -7.60
CA ILE A 88 2.65 -20.00 -8.04
C ILE A 88 2.52 -19.09 -9.27
N ARG A 89 3.61 -18.85 -10.01
CA ARG A 89 3.61 -18.02 -11.24
C ARG A 89 3.04 -16.60 -11.01
N VAL A 90 3.46 -15.99 -9.90
CA VAL A 90 3.16 -14.61 -9.54
C VAL A 90 4.45 -13.81 -9.48
N PHE A 91 4.52 -12.67 -10.16
CA PHE A 91 5.60 -11.69 -10.02
C PHE A 91 5.05 -10.40 -9.42
N ALA A 92 5.48 -10.04 -8.22
CA ALA A 92 5.03 -8.82 -7.57
C ALA A 92 6.16 -7.79 -7.48
N THR A 93 5.84 -6.50 -7.65
CA THR A 93 6.75 -5.40 -7.33
C THR A 93 6.05 -4.39 -6.42
N THR A 94 6.83 -3.74 -5.54
CA THR A 94 6.28 -2.84 -4.52
C THR A 94 7.02 -1.51 -4.51
N ALA A 95 6.30 -0.43 -4.23
CA ALA A 95 6.87 0.92 -4.14
C ALA A 95 7.88 1.08 -3.01
N ALA A 96 7.69 0.37 -1.91
CA ALA A 96 8.50 0.47 -0.71
C ALA A 96 8.88 -0.90 -0.16
N ASN A 97 9.93 -0.95 0.66
CA ASN A 97 10.23 -2.13 1.45
C ASN A 97 9.23 -2.28 2.63
N PRO A 98 9.27 -3.36 3.41
CA PRO A 98 8.32 -3.61 4.50
C PRO A 98 8.38 -2.64 5.69
N PHE A 99 9.29 -1.68 5.71
CA PHE A 99 9.64 -0.88 6.89
C PHE A 99 9.66 0.63 6.64
N GLU A 100 9.21 1.09 5.47
CA GLU A 100 9.25 2.50 5.09
C GLU A 100 7.97 2.94 4.36
N SER A 101 7.71 4.25 4.35
CA SER A 101 6.64 4.83 3.54
C SER A 101 7.00 4.83 2.05
N SER A 102 5.98 4.80 1.19
CA SER A 102 6.11 5.28 -0.19
C SER A 102 6.01 6.81 -0.22
N TYR A 103 6.16 7.40 -1.40
CA TYR A 103 6.24 8.85 -1.58
C TYR A 103 5.28 9.33 -2.64
N ALA A 104 4.51 10.35 -2.29
CA ALA A 104 3.79 11.18 -3.22
C ALA A 104 4.77 12.06 -4.02
N ALA A 105 4.38 12.41 -5.24
CA ALA A 105 5.13 13.17 -6.22
C ALA A 105 4.29 14.33 -6.78
N PHE A 106 4.96 15.38 -7.28
CA PHE A 106 4.31 16.57 -7.85
C PHE A 106 3.34 17.23 -6.87
N CYS A 107 3.78 17.49 -5.66
CA CYS A 107 3.02 18.16 -4.62
C CYS A 107 3.09 19.67 -4.71
N GLU A 108 4.05 20.26 -5.42
CA GLU A 108 4.29 21.70 -5.52
C GLU A 108 3.59 22.39 -6.71
N ASP A 109 2.49 21.80 -7.21
CA ASP A 109 1.66 22.45 -8.24
C ASP A 109 1.10 23.79 -7.76
N LYS A 110 1.20 24.83 -8.60
CA LYS A 110 0.80 26.20 -8.24
C LYS A 110 -0.72 26.43 -8.21
N THR A 111 -1.49 25.51 -8.77
CA THR A 111 -2.94 25.63 -8.97
C THR A 111 -3.72 24.56 -8.22
N ILE A 112 -3.09 23.41 -7.95
CA ILE A 112 -3.70 22.27 -7.29
C ILE A 112 -3.03 22.06 -5.94
N ASP A 113 -3.77 22.27 -4.85
CA ASP A 113 -3.30 22.12 -3.46
C ASP A 113 -3.22 20.64 -3.00
N THR A 114 -2.77 19.74 -3.87
CA THR A 114 -2.50 18.34 -3.55
C THR A 114 -1.37 17.77 -4.41
N CYS A 115 -0.82 16.63 -4.00
CA CYS A 115 0.07 15.84 -4.85
C CYS A 115 -0.70 15.20 -6.00
N LEU A 116 -0.08 15.18 -7.19
CA LEU A 116 -0.73 14.70 -8.42
C LEU A 116 -0.44 13.23 -8.74
N ALA A 117 0.59 12.63 -8.12
CA ALA A 117 0.94 11.24 -8.34
C ALA A 117 1.67 10.64 -7.12
N ASP A 118 1.99 9.36 -7.22
CA ASP A 118 2.97 8.68 -6.38
C ASP A 118 4.24 8.37 -7.18
N GLU A 119 5.41 8.46 -6.55
CA GLU A 119 6.70 8.39 -7.22
C GLU A 119 6.90 7.05 -7.96
N TYR A 120 6.68 5.92 -7.29
CA TYR A 120 6.84 4.60 -7.92
C TYR A 120 5.81 4.42 -9.04
N SER A 121 4.56 4.82 -8.79
CA SER A 121 3.48 4.73 -9.77
C SER A 121 3.77 5.52 -11.04
N HIS A 122 4.15 6.79 -10.89
CA HIS A 122 4.56 7.65 -12.00
C HIS A 122 5.73 7.02 -12.77
N ASN A 123 6.76 6.53 -12.05
CA ASN A 123 7.96 5.99 -12.66
C ASN A 123 7.70 4.74 -13.51
N TRP A 124 6.84 3.81 -13.08
CA TRP A 124 6.56 2.61 -13.89
C TRP A 124 5.65 2.92 -15.07
N MET A 125 4.69 3.83 -14.92
CA MET A 125 3.82 4.23 -16.03
C MET A 125 4.62 4.95 -17.13
N VAL A 126 5.49 5.89 -16.76
CA VAL A 126 6.39 6.56 -17.71
C VAL A 126 7.37 5.59 -18.34
N ASP A 127 7.88 4.61 -17.58
CA ASP A 127 8.74 3.56 -18.14
C ASP A 127 8.00 2.75 -19.22
N THR A 128 6.74 2.38 -19.00
CA THR A 128 5.90 1.69 -20.00
C THR A 128 5.65 2.56 -21.23
N GLU A 129 5.39 3.87 -21.07
CA GLU A 129 5.12 4.80 -22.19
C GLU A 129 6.35 5.07 -23.06
N THR A 130 7.56 4.94 -22.49
CA THR A 130 8.82 5.31 -23.15
C THR A 130 9.59 4.14 -23.76
N HIS A 131 9.16 2.90 -23.52
CA HIS A 131 9.82 1.69 -24.03
C HIS A 131 8.89 0.83 -24.89
N ASP A 132 9.48 0.11 -25.85
CA ASP A 132 8.77 -0.89 -26.65
C ASP A 132 8.40 -2.10 -25.78
N THR A 133 7.12 -2.20 -25.39
CA THR A 133 6.61 -3.22 -24.45
C THR A 133 6.76 -4.65 -24.96
N HIS A 134 6.94 -4.87 -26.27
CA HIS A 134 7.22 -6.18 -26.86
C HIS A 134 8.67 -6.65 -26.64
N LYS A 135 9.56 -5.74 -26.24
CA LYS A 135 10.98 -6.04 -25.97
C LYS A 135 11.34 -5.81 -24.52
N TRP A 136 10.77 -4.79 -23.89
CA TRP A 136 11.04 -4.44 -22.51
C TRP A 136 10.45 -5.48 -21.57
N THR A 137 11.27 -6.01 -20.67
CA THR A 137 10.90 -7.09 -19.75
C THR A 137 10.49 -6.57 -18.37
N LEU A 138 9.76 -7.40 -17.62
CA LEU A 138 9.40 -7.11 -16.22
C LEU A 138 10.63 -6.80 -15.36
N ILE A 139 11.76 -7.50 -15.57
CA ILE A 139 12.98 -7.24 -14.80
C ILE A 139 13.70 -5.95 -15.21
N GLU A 140 13.62 -5.57 -16.49
CA GLU A 140 14.16 -4.29 -16.98
C GLU A 140 13.36 -3.11 -16.43
N GLN A 141 12.02 -3.17 -16.53
CA GLN A 141 11.14 -2.19 -15.89
C GLN A 141 11.41 -2.09 -14.39
N TYR A 142 11.44 -3.23 -13.67
CA TYR A 142 11.77 -3.23 -12.24
C TYR A 142 13.10 -2.53 -11.94
N LYS A 143 14.16 -2.83 -12.71
CA LYS A 143 15.48 -2.20 -12.50
C LYS A 143 15.42 -0.70 -12.77
N ASN A 144 14.71 -0.28 -13.82
CA ASN A 144 14.57 1.13 -14.15
C ASN A 144 13.78 1.87 -13.06
N VAL A 145 12.60 1.36 -12.69
CA VAL A 145 11.73 1.93 -11.65
C VAL A 145 12.43 1.98 -10.29
N LYS A 146 13.19 0.93 -9.93
CA LYS A 146 14.02 0.95 -8.72
C LYS A 146 15.10 2.03 -8.74
N ARG A 147 15.68 2.31 -9.91
CA ARG A 147 16.71 3.34 -10.08
C ARG A 147 16.10 4.75 -10.06
N THR A 148 14.91 4.93 -10.60
CA THR A 148 14.24 6.24 -10.72
C THR A 148 13.44 6.63 -9.49
N THR A 149 12.94 5.66 -8.71
CA THR A 149 12.29 5.89 -7.40
C THR A 149 13.36 6.13 -6.35
N LYS A 150 13.49 7.37 -5.87
CA LYS A 150 14.64 7.81 -5.05
C LYS A 150 14.42 7.68 -3.56
N ASN A 151 13.18 7.83 -3.09
CA ASN A 151 12.92 8.01 -1.67
C ASN A 151 12.44 6.74 -0.96
N SER A 152 12.26 5.65 -1.70
CA SER A 152 11.92 4.32 -1.17
C SER A 152 12.67 3.23 -1.94
N HIS A 153 12.70 2.03 -1.35
CA HIS A 153 13.34 0.85 -1.90
C HIS A 153 12.31 -0.01 -2.62
N VAL A 154 12.28 0.08 -3.95
CA VAL A 154 11.42 -0.77 -4.78
C VAL A 154 11.84 -2.24 -4.66
N MET A 155 10.90 -3.09 -4.26
CA MET A 155 11.13 -4.52 -4.03
C MET A 155 10.44 -5.37 -5.09
N LYS A 156 10.87 -6.64 -5.19
CA LYS A 156 10.20 -7.66 -6.02
C LYS A 156 10.08 -8.98 -5.25
N TYR A 157 9.01 -9.72 -5.51
CA TYR A 157 8.64 -10.96 -4.81
C TYR A 157 8.00 -11.98 -5.76
N GLY A 158 7.90 -13.24 -5.31
CA GLY A 158 7.28 -14.33 -6.05
C GLY A 158 8.25 -15.07 -6.98
N ASP A 159 7.76 -15.46 -8.16
CA ASP A 159 8.48 -16.23 -9.16
C ASP A 159 9.38 -15.32 -10.00
N MET A 160 10.68 -15.31 -9.68
CA MET A 160 11.66 -14.47 -10.38
C MET A 160 11.93 -14.90 -11.82
N SER A 161 11.57 -16.13 -12.22
CA SER A 161 11.75 -16.60 -13.60
C SER A 161 10.88 -15.82 -14.58
N MET A 162 9.73 -15.32 -14.10
CA MET A 162 8.83 -14.44 -14.84
C MET A 162 9.47 -13.10 -15.22
N GLY A 163 10.57 -12.70 -14.57
CA GLY A 163 11.24 -11.43 -14.88
C GLY A 163 11.68 -11.29 -16.34
N SER A 164 11.87 -12.41 -17.05
CA SER A 164 12.21 -12.44 -18.49
C SER A 164 11.04 -12.20 -19.44
N LEU A 165 9.80 -12.18 -18.93
CA LEU A 165 8.61 -11.91 -19.73
C LEU A 165 8.55 -10.43 -20.10
N THR A 166 8.10 -10.17 -21.32
CA THR A 166 7.90 -8.84 -21.88
C THR A 166 6.63 -8.18 -21.33
N LEU A 167 6.62 -6.85 -21.27
CA LEU A 167 5.51 -6.08 -20.68
C LEU A 167 4.21 -6.22 -21.46
N ASP A 168 4.29 -6.39 -22.78
CA ASP A 168 3.11 -6.55 -23.66
C ASP A 168 2.19 -7.69 -23.22
N LYS A 169 2.74 -8.76 -22.62
CA LYS A 169 1.98 -9.88 -22.07
C LYS A 169 1.02 -9.52 -20.92
N PHE A 170 1.18 -8.33 -20.34
CA PHE A 170 0.44 -7.89 -19.14
C PHE A 170 -0.15 -6.49 -19.27
N GLN A 171 0.50 -5.58 -20.00
CA GLN A 171 0.18 -4.16 -20.04
C GLN A 171 -0.22 -3.64 -21.43
N ALA A 172 -0.18 -4.49 -22.45
CA ALA A 172 -0.61 -4.12 -23.80
C ALA A 172 -1.52 -5.19 -24.40
N HIS A 173 -2.23 -4.82 -25.46
CA HIS A 173 -2.82 -5.77 -26.39
C HIS A 173 -1.95 -5.79 -27.64
N ASP A 174 -2.01 -6.88 -28.40
CA ASP A 174 -1.34 -7.20 -29.67
C ASP A 174 -1.65 -6.20 -30.82
N VAL A 175 -1.58 -4.90 -30.56
CA VAL A 175 -1.82 -3.83 -31.53
C VAL A 175 -0.45 -3.35 -31.99
N LYS A 176 -0.10 -3.74 -33.21
CA LYS A 176 1.12 -3.37 -33.93
C LYS A 176 1.29 -1.87 -34.21
N ASP A 177 0.46 -1.00 -33.63
CA ASP A 177 0.62 0.45 -33.75
C ASP A 177 1.55 0.94 -32.65
N GLY A 178 2.84 0.74 -32.89
CA GLY A 178 3.96 1.29 -32.13
C GLY A 178 4.06 2.82 -32.24
N LYS A 179 2.98 3.55 -31.93
CA LYS A 179 3.11 4.95 -31.56
C LYS A 179 3.58 4.99 -30.11
N LEU A 180 4.90 4.92 -29.95
CA LEU A 180 5.54 5.48 -28.76
C LEU A 180 5.05 6.92 -28.63
N PHE A 181 4.65 7.33 -27.43
CA PHE A 181 4.35 8.74 -27.15
C PHE A 181 5.69 9.50 -27.15
N THR A 182 6.23 9.78 -28.34
CA THR A 182 7.51 10.48 -28.50
C THR A 182 7.43 11.96 -28.18
N ASP A 183 6.21 12.50 -28.06
CA ASP A 183 5.95 13.94 -27.89
C ASP A 183 5.63 14.33 -26.44
N SER A 184 5.58 13.40 -25.49
CA SER A 184 5.40 13.73 -24.08
C SER A 184 6.73 14.14 -23.45
N VAL A 185 6.87 15.44 -23.20
CA VAL A 185 7.84 15.93 -22.21
C VAL A 185 7.40 15.38 -20.85
N HIS A 186 7.95 14.24 -20.45
CA HIS A 186 7.69 13.70 -19.12
C HIS A 186 8.35 14.61 -18.09
N SER A 187 7.52 15.23 -17.24
CA SER A 187 7.99 16.09 -16.17
C SER A 187 8.86 15.31 -15.20
N THR A 188 10.09 15.78 -14.97
CA THR A 188 10.92 15.22 -13.91
C THR A 188 10.27 15.51 -12.57
N VAL A 189 10.08 14.50 -11.72
CA VAL A 189 9.56 14.67 -10.36
C VAL A 189 10.48 15.62 -9.58
N ALA A 190 10.05 16.87 -9.42
CA ALA A 190 10.82 17.94 -8.78
C ALA A 190 10.72 17.85 -7.25
N ASP A 191 9.54 17.48 -6.74
CA ASP A 191 9.23 17.46 -5.33
C ASP A 191 8.52 16.16 -4.92
N ARG A 192 8.76 15.76 -3.66
CA ARG A 192 8.28 14.50 -3.08
C ARG A 192 7.91 14.71 -1.63
N LYS A 193 6.87 14.03 -1.15
CA LYS A 193 6.49 13.99 0.26
C LYS A 193 6.21 12.54 0.67
N PRO A 194 6.63 12.08 1.85
CA PRO A 194 6.23 10.76 2.34
C PRO A 194 4.70 10.66 2.31
N SER A 195 4.12 9.56 1.81
CA SER A 195 2.67 9.48 1.60
C SER A 195 1.89 9.60 2.92
N SER A 196 2.48 9.20 4.05
CA SER A 196 1.93 9.43 5.41
C SER A 196 1.83 10.90 5.82
N ARG A 197 2.48 11.83 5.09
CA ARG A 197 2.46 13.28 5.36
C ARG A 197 2.10 14.12 4.13
N ALA A 198 1.77 13.49 3.01
CA ALA A 198 1.44 14.18 1.77
C ALA A 198 0.25 15.15 1.94
N HIS A 199 -0.73 14.78 2.76
CA HIS A 199 -1.88 15.62 3.09
C HIS A 199 -1.53 16.96 3.77
N LEU A 200 -0.35 17.06 4.41
CA LEU A 200 0.12 18.30 5.02
C LEU A 200 0.67 19.30 4.00
N ALA A 201 1.06 18.86 2.80
CA ALA A 201 1.70 19.70 1.80
C ALA A 201 0.78 20.86 1.35
N GLY A 202 -0.48 20.53 1.03
CA GLY A 202 -1.49 21.53 0.69
C GLY A 202 -1.76 22.49 1.85
N LEU A 203 -1.92 21.96 3.07
CA LEU A 203 -2.16 22.80 4.27
C LEU A 203 -1.02 23.77 4.56
N MET A 204 0.23 23.32 4.42
CA MET A 204 1.42 24.18 4.58
C MET A 204 1.46 25.26 3.52
N ARG A 205 1.15 24.93 2.26
CA ARG A 205 1.11 25.90 1.16
C ARG A 205 0.02 26.94 1.37
N THR A 206 -1.22 26.53 1.64
CA THR A 206 -2.33 27.46 1.89
C THR A 206 -2.00 28.45 3.01
N MET A 207 -1.24 28.03 4.03
CA MET A 207 -0.77 28.93 5.08
C MET A 207 0.31 29.89 4.60
N MET A 208 1.27 29.42 3.79
CA MET A 208 2.36 30.24 3.23
C MET A 208 1.87 31.26 2.19
N ASP A 209 0.85 30.91 1.42
CA ASP A 209 0.33 31.73 0.32
C ASP A 209 -0.80 32.68 0.76
N ALA A 210 -1.22 32.62 2.03
CA ALA A 210 -2.24 33.50 2.59
C ALA A 210 -1.84 34.97 2.46
N THR A 211 -2.75 35.81 1.95
CA THR A 211 -2.47 37.22 1.66
C THR A 211 -3.00 38.17 2.73
N THR A 212 -3.92 37.68 3.57
CA THR A 212 -4.51 38.42 4.67
C THR A 212 -4.26 37.73 6.02
N GLU A 213 -4.33 38.50 7.11
CA GLU A 213 -4.18 37.97 8.46
C GLU A 213 -5.25 36.91 8.78
N ASP A 214 -6.50 37.14 8.39
CA ASP A 214 -7.61 36.20 8.58
C ASP A 214 -7.42 34.88 7.84
N GLU A 215 -6.94 34.93 6.58
CA GLU A 215 -6.60 33.74 5.79
C GLU A 215 -5.46 32.95 6.44
N HIS A 216 -4.39 33.65 6.83
CA HIS A 216 -3.23 33.05 7.46
C HIS A 216 -3.62 32.36 8.77
N ASP A 217 -4.41 33.03 9.61
CA ASP A 217 -4.87 32.48 10.88
C ASP A 217 -5.80 31.28 10.71
N SER A 218 -6.68 31.31 9.70
CA SER A 218 -7.53 30.17 9.36
C SER A 218 -6.72 28.96 8.88
N ALA A 219 -5.76 29.18 7.97
CA ALA A 219 -4.88 28.15 7.44
C ALA A 219 -3.97 27.56 8.54
N LYS A 220 -3.38 28.41 9.37
CA LYS A 220 -2.58 28.02 10.53
C LYS A 220 -3.37 27.12 11.49
N ARG A 221 -4.62 27.47 11.80
CA ARG A 221 -5.49 26.62 12.64
C ARG A 221 -5.76 25.26 12.00
N ARG A 222 -5.95 25.19 10.67
CA ARG A 222 -6.15 23.92 9.95
C ARG A 222 -4.91 23.04 10.00
N LEU A 223 -3.74 23.60 9.67
CA LEU A 223 -2.47 22.89 9.72
C LEU A 223 -2.16 22.40 11.15
N HIS A 224 -2.39 23.26 12.16
CA HIS A 224 -2.15 22.90 13.55
C HIS A 224 -3.01 21.72 13.99
N ARG A 225 -4.31 21.69 13.63
CA ARG A 225 -5.18 20.54 13.92
C ARG A 225 -4.67 19.25 13.27
N ALA A 226 -4.24 19.29 12.01
CA ALA A 226 -3.70 18.11 11.33
C ALA A 226 -2.43 17.59 12.03
N LEU A 227 -1.51 18.47 12.41
CA LEU A 227 -0.29 18.11 13.16
C LEU A 227 -0.61 17.54 14.55
N GLN A 228 -1.62 18.11 15.23
CA GLN A 228 -2.09 17.60 16.52
C GLN A 228 -2.66 16.19 16.41
N MET A 229 -3.42 15.89 15.34
CA MET A 229 -3.92 14.53 15.11
C MET A 229 -2.79 13.51 14.97
N GLY A 230 -1.72 13.83 14.24
CA GLY A 230 -0.54 12.96 14.14
C GLY A 230 0.13 12.72 15.50
N THR A 231 0.21 13.76 16.35
CA THR A 231 0.75 13.63 17.72
C THR A 231 -0.16 12.78 18.61
N LEU A 232 -1.48 12.97 18.51
CA LEU A 232 -2.47 12.19 19.25
C LEU A 232 -2.37 10.71 18.89
N VAL A 233 -2.29 10.37 17.60
CA VAL A 233 -2.08 8.99 17.15
C VAL A 233 -0.82 8.38 17.78
N GLN A 234 0.31 9.09 17.73
CA GLN A 234 1.55 8.60 18.32
C GLN A 234 1.37 8.29 19.82
N GLN A 235 0.79 9.24 20.57
CA GLN A 235 0.54 9.11 22.00
C GLN A 235 -0.41 7.96 22.32
N THR A 236 -1.51 7.80 21.57
CA THR A 236 -2.45 6.68 21.75
C THR A 236 -1.76 5.33 21.57
N PHE A 237 -0.88 5.18 20.57
CA PHE A 237 -0.12 3.94 20.43
C PHE A 237 0.85 3.72 21.60
N ASP A 238 1.52 4.77 22.08
CA ASP A 238 2.43 4.67 23.25
C ASP A 238 1.68 4.29 24.53
N ASP A 239 0.47 4.83 24.71
CA ASP A 239 -0.41 4.51 25.85
C ASP A 239 -0.94 3.08 25.77
N ILE A 240 -1.32 2.58 24.58
CA ILE A 240 -1.70 1.18 24.37
C ILE A 240 -0.54 0.25 24.76
N ILE A 241 0.68 0.54 24.31
CA ILE A 241 1.86 -0.28 24.63
C ILE A 241 2.10 -0.30 26.13
N THR A 242 2.07 0.88 26.77
CA THR A 242 2.25 1.01 28.22
C THR A 242 1.20 0.24 29.00
N GLU A 243 -0.07 0.29 28.56
CA GLU A 243 -1.17 -0.43 29.20
C GLU A 243 -1.01 -1.95 29.10
N VAL A 244 -0.65 -2.45 27.91
CA VAL A 244 -0.40 -3.88 27.66
C VAL A 244 0.72 -4.38 28.57
N GLU A 245 1.86 -3.69 28.59
CA GLU A 245 3.04 -4.10 29.37
C GLU A 245 2.80 -4.03 30.89
N LYS A 246 1.94 -3.12 31.35
CA LYS A 246 1.59 -2.98 32.76
C LYS A 246 0.64 -4.06 33.24
N ARG A 247 -0.34 -4.45 32.43
CA ARG A 247 -1.43 -5.35 32.85
C ARG A 247 -1.22 -6.80 32.45
N HIS A 248 -0.51 -7.04 31.34
CA HIS A 248 -0.40 -8.35 30.73
C HIS A 248 1.05 -8.78 30.61
N LYS A 249 1.27 -10.09 30.42
CA LYS A 249 2.58 -10.68 30.20
C LYS A 249 2.52 -11.48 28.90
N PRO A 250 3.58 -11.48 28.09
CA PRO A 250 3.63 -12.36 26.94
C PRO A 250 3.64 -13.82 27.41
N SER A 251 3.01 -14.70 26.63
CA SER A 251 2.94 -16.14 26.93
C SER A 251 4.32 -16.84 26.91
N GLY A 252 5.35 -16.19 26.35
CA GLY A 252 6.70 -16.75 26.21
C GLY A 252 6.86 -17.74 25.05
N ASN A 253 5.76 -18.18 24.44
CA ASN A 253 5.77 -18.99 23.23
C ASN A 253 5.72 -18.08 22.00
N GLN A 254 6.61 -18.30 21.03
CA GLN A 254 6.50 -17.62 19.75
C GLN A 254 5.32 -18.19 18.96
N LEU A 255 4.34 -17.33 18.69
CA LEU A 255 3.26 -17.63 17.77
C LEU A 255 3.82 -17.97 16.39
N ASP A 256 3.20 -18.90 15.69
CA ASP A 256 3.55 -19.12 14.29
C ASP A 256 3.16 -17.92 13.42
N LYS A 257 3.63 -17.88 12.18
CA LYS A 257 3.37 -16.73 11.30
C LYS A 257 1.88 -16.50 11.02
N LEU A 258 1.10 -17.56 10.89
CA LEU A 258 -0.34 -17.45 10.64
C LEU A 258 -1.08 -16.91 11.89
N GLU A 259 -0.69 -17.38 13.07
CA GLU A 259 -1.20 -16.90 14.35
C GLU A 259 -0.85 -15.43 14.59
N GLN A 260 0.39 -15.01 14.28
CA GLN A 260 0.79 -13.60 14.35
C GLN A 260 -0.08 -12.71 13.44
N LEU A 261 -0.34 -13.16 12.21
CA LEU A 261 -1.19 -12.41 11.27
C LEU A 261 -2.64 -12.31 11.75
N LYS A 262 -3.20 -13.38 12.32
CA LYS A 262 -4.56 -13.39 12.90
C LYS A 262 -4.65 -12.50 14.15
N CYS A 263 -3.65 -12.55 15.02
CA CYS A 263 -3.54 -11.66 16.18
C CYS A 263 -3.58 -10.20 15.74
N PHE A 264 -2.74 -9.84 14.77
CA PHE A 264 -2.67 -8.47 14.28
C PHE A 264 -3.99 -8.03 13.62
N GLU A 265 -4.59 -8.86 12.77
CA GLU A 265 -5.87 -8.56 12.12
C GLU A 265 -6.98 -8.27 13.14
N ALA A 266 -7.14 -9.13 14.15
CA ALA A 266 -8.14 -8.95 15.19
C ALA A 266 -7.93 -7.67 16.01
N VAL A 267 -6.67 -7.39 16.41
CA VAL A 267 -6.33 -6.20 17.20
C VAL A 267 -6.50 -4.92 16.38
N PHE A 268 -6.05 -4.92 15.12
CA PHE A 268 -6.10 -3.75 14.26
C PHE A 268 -7.54 -3.40 13.84
N GLU A 269 -8.41 -4.39 13.64
CA GLU A 269 -9.84 -4.18 13.37
C GLU A 269 -10.52 -3.43 14.54
N VAL A 270 -10.22 -3.80 15.79
CA VAL A 270 -10.72 -3.10 16.98
C VAL A 270 -10.11 -1.71 17.08
N PHE A 271 -8.81 -1.56 16.85
CA PHE A 271 -8.14 -0.27 16.84
C PHE A 271 -8.78 0.70 15.83
N GLY A 272 -9.02 0.26 14.59
CA GLY A 272 -9.62 1.08 13.54
C GLY A 272 -11.04 1.54 13.86
N ARG A 273 -11.81 0.71 14.59
CA ARG A 273 -13.18 1.04 15.01
C ARG A 273 -13.26 2.00 16.20
N HIS A 274 -12.32 1.89 17.14
CA HIS A 274 -12.38 2.62 18.42
C HIS A 274 -11.43 3.81 18.50
N CYS A 275 -10.32 3.79 17.75
CA CYS A 275 -9.30 4.82 17.79
C CYS A 275 -9.31 5.63 16.48
N PHE A 276 -8.48 5.25 15.51
CA PHE A 276 -8.25 5.97 14.26
C PHE A 276 -8.05 4.98 13.11
N THR A 277 -8.49 5.34 11.92
CA THR A 277 -8.13 4.64 10.68
C THR A 277 -6.98 5.35 9.96
N ILE A 278 -6.25 4.64 9.10
CA ILE A 278 -5.21 5.25 8.25
C ILE A 278 -5.82 6.29 7.30
N GLN A 279 -7.04 6.05 6.79
CA GLN A 279 -7.73 7.01 5.92
C GLN A 279 -8.07 8.33 6.64
N GLN A 280 -8.38 8.28 7.94
CA GLN A 280 -8.62 9.48 8.75
C GLN A 280 -7.33 10.21 9.11
N VAL A 281 -6.31 9.46 9.53
CA VAL A 281 -5.01 10.00 9.96
C VAL A 281 -3.88 9.13 9.39
N PRO A 282 -3.27 9.49 8.25
CA PRO A 282 -2.27 8.66 7.57
C PRO A 282 -1.04 8.31 8.42
N GLU A 283 -0.73 9.09 9.45
CA GLU A 283 0.33 8.81 10.43
C GLU A 283 0.12 7.49 11.20
N VAL A 284 -1.11 6.96 11.29
CA VAL A 284 -1.38 5.64 11.88
C VAL A 284 -0.45 4.58 11.29
N ALA A 285 -0.22 4.64 9.97
CA ALA A 285 0.67 3.72 9.24
C ALA A 285 2.08 3.61 9.84
N GLN A 286 2.60 4.69 10.42
CA GLN A 286 3.94 4.75 11.01
C GLN A 286 4.05 3.94 12.31
N HIS A 287 2.92 3.67 12.96
CA HIS A 287 2.85 3.07 14.28
C HIS A 287 2.25 1.66 14.30
N VAL A 288 1.63 1.22 13.21
CA VAL A 288 1.05 -0.15 13.06
C VAL A 288 2.05 -1.25 13.44
N SER A 289 3.35 -1.06 13.15
CA SER A 289 4.41 -2.01 13.49
C SER A 289 4.52 -2.34 14.98
N LYS A 290 4.06 -1.45 15.87
CA LYS A 290 4.03 -1.67 17.33
C LYS A 290 3.07 -2.82 17.70
N LEU A 291 1.91 -2.90 17.05
CA LEU A 291 0.96 -4.00 17.28
C LEU A 291 1.51 -5.33 16.76
N HIS A 292 2.18 -5.32 15.61
CA HIS A 292 2.91 -6.50 15.12
C HIS A 292 4.01 -6.95 16.09
N GLN A 293 4.68 -6.02 16.79
CA GLN A 293 5.68 -6.38 17.80
C GLN A 293 5.05 -7.07 19.00
N LEU A 294 3.89 -6.60 19.47
CA LEU A 294 3.16 -7.26 20.57
C LEU A 294 2.70 -8.67 20.18
N CYS A 295 2.10 -8.84 19.00
CA CYS A 295 1.71 -10.17 18.52
C CYS A 295 2.93 -11.11 18.39
N ARG A 296 4.05 -10.62 17.85
CA ARG A 296 5.31 -11.38 17.77
C ARG A 296 5.90 -11.74 19.13
N ALA A 297 5.72 -10.89 20.13
CA ALA A 297 6.16 -11.14 21.49
C ALA A 297 5.29 -12.20 22.20
N GLY A 298 4.16 -12.60 21.63
CA GLY A 298 3.29 -13.66 22.16
C GLY A 298 2.27 -13.18 23.19
N TYR A 299 1.91 -11.89 23.17
CA TYR A 299 0.73 -11.40 23.88
C TYR A 299 -0.54 -11.98 23.26
N GLN A 300 -1.53 -12.31 24.09
CA GLN A 300 -2.79 -12.89 23.61
C GLN A 300 -3.66 -11.79 22.95
N PRO A 301 -4.34 -12.09 21.83
CA PRO A 301 -5.17 -11.11 21.13
C PRO A 301 -6.22 -10.45 22.02
N GLU A 302 -6.82 -11.20 22.95
CA GLU A 302 -7.86 -10.71 23.86
C GLU A 302 -7.32 -9.64 24.82
N ASP A 303 -6.10 -9.82 25.33
CA ASP A 303 -5.41 -8.87 26.20
C ASP A 303 -5.07 -7.57 25.45
N LEU A 304 -4.63 -7.70 24.20
CA LEU A 304 -4.33 -6.57 23.32
C LEU A 304 -5.60 -5.80 22.98
N ILE A 305 -6.67 -6.49 22.59
CA ILE A 305 -7.99 -5.91 22.31
C ILE A 305 -8.52 -5.17 23.53
N TYR A 306 -8.44 -5.77 24.71
CA TYR A 306 -8.86 -5.13 25.96
C TYR A 306 -8.10 -3.81 26.21
N SER A 307 -6.78 -3.82 26.03
CA SER A 307 -5.94 -2.63 26.23
C SER A 307 -6.25 -1.53 25.21
N VAL A 308 -6.47 -1.90 23.94
CA VAL A 308 -6.93 -0.97 22.89
C VAL A 308 -8.26 -0.32 23.27
N MET A 309 -9.25 -1.14 23.68
CA MET A 309 -10.55 -0.63 24.10
C MET A 309 -10.45 0.27 25.32
N ASN A 310 -9.58 -0.03 26.29
CA ASN A 310 -9.45 0.80 27.49
C ASN A 310 -8.79 2.16 27.22
N VAL A 311 -7.84 2.22 26.27
CA VAL A 311 -7.16 3.47 25.91
C VAL A 311 -8.02 4.33 24.97
N CYS A 312 -8.80 3.71 24.09
CA CYS A 312 -9.61 4.40 23.09
C CYS A 312 -11.11 4.50 23.44
N ALA A 313 -11.47 4.29 24.71
CA ALA A 313 -12.85 4.43 25.21
C ALA A 313 -13.30 5.89 25.35
#